data_AF-A0A0V0WNR2-F1
#
_entry.id   AF-A0A0V0WNR2-F1
#
_cell.length_a   1.000
_cell.length_b   1.000
_cell.length_c   1.000
_cell.angle_alpha   90.00
_cell.angle_beta   90.00
_cell.angle_gamma   90.00
#
_symmetry.space_group_name_H-M   'P 1'
#
loop_
_entity.id
_entity.type
_entity.pdbx_description
1 polymer ?
#
loop_
_entity_poly.entity_id
_entity_poly.type
_entity_poly.pdbx_seq_one_letter_code
_entity_poly.pdbx_strand_id
1 'polypeptide(L)'
;LTAPGNDWVNVPADLHNPVGHSFAVVLADVIGNKPGIQFFAYSNNAPGIRGVKNNSNSKGILILHTNPGTDSAPWFVHTVPGFPKPKTAWAFPESEYAKEHLLICFTLAESAVDVLDMFEFYFSYFLFF
;
A
#
# COMPACT_ATOMS: atom_id res chain seq x y z
N LEU A 1 25.59 -5.37 -10.78
CA LEU A 1 26.13 -4.40 -9.81
C LEU A 1 24.97 -4.00 -8.90
N THR A 2 24.87 -4.58 -7.71
CA THR A 2 24.02 -4.03 -6.63
C THR A 2 24.81 -2.93 -5.93
N ALA A 3 24.18 -1.80 -5.64
CA ALA A 3 24.84 -0.70 -4.93
C ALA A 3 25.27 -1.14 -3.52
N PRO A 4 26.36 -0.59 -2.95
CA PRO A 4 26.77 -0.90 -1.58
C PRO A 4 25.70 -0.40 -0.59
N GLY A 5 25.22 -1.29 0.30
CA GLY A 5 24.09 -1.03 1.23
C GLY A 5 22.83 -1.85 0.96
N ASN A 6 22.85 -2.77 -0.01
CA ASN A 6 21.70 -3.49 -0.54
C ASN A 6 21.45 -4.89 0.07
N ASP A 7 21.84 -5.13 1.31
CA ASP A 7 21.52 -6.41 1.96
C ASP A 7 20.14 -6.35 2.62
N TRP A 8 19.39 -7.44 2.56
CA TRP A 8 18.17 -7.60 3.35
C TRP A 8 18.56 -7.57 4.83
N VAL A 9 18.15 -6.52 5.53
CA VAL A 9 18.36 -6.39 6.98
C VAL A 9 17.07 -6.72 7.72
N ASN A 10 17.19 -7.43 8.84
CA ASN A 10 16.07 -7.61 9.74
C ASN A 10 15.70 -6.26 10.34
N VAL A 11 14.47 -5.81 10.10
CA VAL A 11 13.93 -4.63 10.76
C VAL A 11 13.57 -5.02 12.19
N PRO A 12 14.18 -4.40 13.22
CA PRO A 12 13.95 -4.80 14.62
C PRO A 12 12.59 -4.34 15.16
N ALA A 13 11.89 -3.45 14.45
CA ALA A 13 10.57 -2.97 14.83
C ALA A 13 9.47 -3.98 14.46
N ASP A 14 8.65 -4.34 15.44
CA ASP A 14 7.44 -5.15 15.26
C ASP A 14 6.44 -4.42 14.33
N LEU A 15 5.82 -5.15 13.39
CA LEU A 15 4.78 -4.61 12.51
C LEU A 15 3.50 -4.16 13.24
N HIS A 16 3.29 -4.59 14.49
CA HIS A 16 2.24 -4.01 15.34
C HIS A 16 2.55 -2.59 15.79
N ASN A 17 3.82 -2.20 15.83
CA ASN A 17 4.23 -0.86 16.21
C ASN A 17 4.09 0.08 14.99
N PRO A 18 3.29 1.15 15.05
CA PRO A 18 3.21 2.12 13.96
C PRO A 18 4.50 2.94 13.75
N VAL A 19 5.56 2.68 14.53
CA VAL A 19 6.84 3.39 14.46
C VAL A 19 7.98 2.40 14.24
N GLY A 20 8.98 2.83 13.46
CA GLY A 20 10.22 2.07 13.27
C GLY A 20 10.27 1.23 12.00
N HIS A 21 9.26 1.32 11.13
CA HIS A 21 9.28 0.71 9.80
C HIS A 21 8.60 1.60 8.74
N SER A 22 9.03 1.47 7.49
CA SER A 22 8.58 2.31 6.37
C SER A 22 7.08 2.17 6.05
N PHE A 23 6.50 1.01 6.31
CA PHE A 23 5.09 0.74 5.98
C PHE A 23 4.09 1.62 6.73
N ALA A 24 4.32 1.88 8.03
CA ALA A 24 3.44 2.75 8.80
C ALA A 24 3.63 4.22 8.41
N VAL A 25 4.85 4.62 8.05
CA VAL A 25 5.14 5.99 7.60
C VAL A 25 4.39 6.31 6.30
N VAL A 26 4.46 5.41 5.32
CA VAL A 26 3.79 5.59 4.02
C VAL A 26 2.26 5.62 4.18
N LEU A 27 1.72 4.76 5.04
CA LEU A 27 0.27 4.68 5.25
C LEU A 27 -0.28 5.70 6.26
N ALA A 28 0.56 6.43 6.99
CA ALA A 28 0.14 7.41 7.99
C ALA A 28 -0.74 8.50 7.38
N ASP A 29 -0.37 8.99 6.20
CA ASP A 29 -1.08 10.06 5.49
C ASP A 29 -2.47 9.59 5.00
N VAL A 30 -2.60 8.30 4.62
CA VAL A 30 -3.85 7.65 4.21
C VAL A 30 -4.76 7.39 5.41
N ILE A 31 -4.22 6.80 6.48
CA ILE A 31 -4.96 6.48 7.71
C ILE A 31 -5.43 7.76 8.42
N GLY A 32 -4.59 8.80 8.43
CA GLY A 32 -4.85 10.09 9.06
C GLY A 32 -5.77 11.01 8.26
N ASN A 33 -6.23 10.60 7.06
CA ASN A 33 -7.08 11.38 6.17
C ASN A 33 -6.57 12.83 5.97
N LYS A 34 -5.27 12.95 5.68
CA LYS A 34 -4.58 14.23 5.56
C LYS A 34 -5.06 15.01 4.33
N PRO A 35 -5.32 16.33 4.44
CA PRO A 35 -5.67 17.15 3.28
C PRO A 35 -4.60 17.10 2.19
N GLY A 36 -5.04 17.03 0.93
CA GLY A 36 -4.15 16.97 -0.22
C GLY A 36 -3.57 15.58 -0.51
N ILE A 37 -4.15 14.53 0.08
CA ILE A 37 -3.85 13.13 -0.21
C ILE A 37 -5.05 12.48 -0.87
N GLN A 38 -4.84 11.85 -2.02
CA GLN A 38 -5.76 10.90 -2.63
C GLN A 38 -5.10 9.53 -2.66
N PHE A 39 -5.89 8.46 -2.70
CA PHE A 39 -5.33 7.12 -2.79
C PHE A 39 -6.28 6.18 -3.55
N PHE A 40 -5.67 5.19 -4.19
CA PHE A 40 -6.32 4.06 -4.80
C PHE A 40 -5.90 2.80 -4.04
N ALA A 41 -6.86 1.94 -3.67
CA ALA A 41 -6.59 0.69 -2.99
C ALA A 41 -7.24 -0.49 -3.72
N TYR A 42 -6.50 -1.57 -3.91
CA TYR A 42 -6.97 -2.79 -4.56
C TYR A 42 -6.68 -4.03 -3.72
N SER A 43 -7.62 -4.98 -3.73
CA SER A 43 -7.46 -6.27 -3.06
C SER A 43 -8.43 -7.31 -3.62
N ASN A 44 -7.98 -8.56 -3.69
CA ASN A 44 -8.85 -9.71 -4.02
C ASN A 44 -9.70 -10.19 -2.84
N ASN A 45 -9.48 -9.65 -1.64
CA ASN A 45 -10.28 -9.89 -0.44
C ASN A 45 -10.30 -8.61 0.40
N ALA A 46 -10.97 -7.60 -0.12
CA ALA A 46 -11.04 -6.31 0.53
C ALA A 46 -11.93 -6.34 1.78
N PRO A 47 -11.55 -5.65 2.88
CA PRO A 47 -12.35 -5.63 4.10
C PRO A 47 -13.74 -5.04 3.82
N GLY A 48 -14.80 -5.76 4.20
CA GLY A 48 -16.18 -5.24 4.15
C GLY A 48 -16.87 -5.27 2.78
N ILE A 49 -16.21 -5.68 1.69
CA ILE A 49 -16.86 -5.90 0.39
C ILE A 49 -16.96 -7.39 0.06
N ARG A 50 -18.17 -7.83 -0.28
CA ARG A 50 -18.47 -9.21 -0.70
C ARG A 50 -18.60 -9.28 -2.22
N GLY A 51 -17.97 -10.27 -2.84
CA GLY A 51 -18.21 -10.65 -4.24
C GLY A 51 -17.13 -10.27 -5.25
N VAL A 52 -16.11 -9.49 -4.86
CA VAL A 52 -14.96 -9.19 -5.72
C VAL A 52 -13.94 -10.31 -5.59
N LYS A 53 -13.80 -11.13 -6.64
CA LYS A 53 -12.78 -12.17 -6.75
C LYS A 53 -12.05 -11.97 -8.07
N ASN A 54 -10.77 -11.64 -8.01
CA ASN A 54 -9.86 -11.77 -9.14
C ASN A 54 -8.80 -12.83 -8.81
N ASN A 55 -8.12 -13.35 -9.82
CA ASN A 55 -7.10 -14.39 -9.64
C ASN A 55 -5.76 -13.83 -9.10
N SER A 56 -5.64 -12.50 -8.97
CA SER A 56 -4.46 -11.88 -8.39
C SER A 56 -4.48 -12.05 -6.88
N ASN A 57 -3.36 -12.46 -6.29
CA ASN A 57 -3.17 -12.43 -4.84
C ASN A 57 -2.53 -11.12 -4.36
N SER A 58 -2.11 -10.27 -5.29
CA SER A 58 -1.53 -8.97 -5.02
C SER A 58 -2.59 -8.00 -4.51
N LYS A 59 -2.21 -7.19 -3.54
CA LYS A 59 -3.01 -6.14 -2.90
C LYS A 59 -2.12 -4.92 -2.81
N GLY A 60 -2.70 -3.74 -2.77
CA GLY A 60 -1.87 -2.56 -2.70
C GLY A 60 -2.64 -1.27 -2.60
N ILE A 61 -1.88 -0.21 -2.34
CA ILE A 61 -2.35 1.14 -2.21
C ILE A 61 -1.40 2.04 -2.98
N LEU A 62 -1.93 2.77 -3.96
CA LEU A 62 -1.25 3.86 -4.62
C LEU A 62 -1.69 5.17 -3.97
N ILE A 63 -0.73 5.98 -3.54
CA ILE A 63 -0.98 7.25 -2.84
C ILE A 63 -0.56 8.39 -3.77
N LEU A 64 -1.43 9.37 -3.92
CA LEU A 64 -1.24 10.55 -4.74
C LEU A 64 -1.26 11.80 -3.87
N HIS A 65 -0.23 12.62 -4.00
CA HIS A 65 -0.14 13.90 -3.32
C HIS A 65 -0.66 14.98 -4.26
N THR A 66 -1.74 15.67 -3.90
CA THR A 66 -2.32 16.72 -4.76
C THR A 66 -1.80 18.12 -4.44
N ASN A 67 -0.78 18.21 -3.56
CA ASN A 67 -0.19 19.48 -3.19
C ASN A 67 0.82 19.93 -4.25
N PRO A 68 0.79 21.20 -4.71
CA PRO A 68 1.72 21.70 -5.72
C PRO A 68 3.19 21.49 -5.30
N GLY A 69 4.01 21.03 -6.24
CA GLY A 69 5.45 20.83 -6.04
C GLY A 69 5.84 19.47 -5.43
N THR A 70 4.88 18.56 -5.25
CA THR A 70 5.16 17.14 -5.02
C THR A 70 5.05 16.42 -6.37
N ASP A 71 6.05 15.64 -6.75
CA ASP A 71 6.02 14.76 -7.94
C ASP A 71 6.44 13.35 -7.49
N SER A 72 5.64 12.80 -6.58
CA SER A 72 5.89 11.47 -6.03
C SER A 72 4.60 10.78 -5.64
N ALA A 73 4.43 9.55 -6.12
CA ALA A 73 3.32 8.66 -5.81
C ALA A 73 3.85 7.37 -5.17
N PRO A 74 3.80 7.25 -3.84
CA PRO A 74 4.12 6.01 -3.16
C PRO A 74 3.15 4.89 -3.57
N TRP A 75 3.68 3.76 -4.03
CA TRP A 75 2.91 2.58 -4.35
C TRP A 75 3.29 1.43 -3.42
N PHE A 76 2.38 1.10 -2.51
CA PHE A 76 2.50 0.01 -1.57
C PHE A 76 1.87 -1.26 -2.15
N VAL A 77 2.62 -2.36 -2.19
CA VAL A 77 2.16 -3.67 -2.66
C VAL A 77 2.39 -4.70 -1.57
N HIS A 78 1.39 -5.53 -1.29
CA HIS A 78 1.47 -6.55 -0.25
C HIS A 78 0.62 -7.80 -0.52
N THR A 79 0.84 -8.85 0.27
CA THR A 79 0.05 -10.09 0.21
C THR A 79 -0.97 -10.24 1.35
N VAL A 80 -0.86 -9.41 2.40
CA VAL A 80 -1.67 -9.47 3.65
C VAL A 80 -3.18 -9.30 3.39
N PRO A 81 -4.03 -10.30 3.65
CA PRO A 81 -5.48 -10.20 3.54
C PRO A 81 -6.09 -9.18 4.51
N GLY A 82 -7.09 -8.42 4.06
CA GLY A 82 -7.82 -7.49 4.91
C GLY A 82 -7.01 -6.30 5.46
N PHE A 83 -5.82 -6.05 4.92
CA PHE A 83 -4.92 -4.97 5.32
C PHE A 83 -4.69 -3.96 4.18
N PRO A 84 -4.37 -2.70 4.50
CA PRO A 84 -4.74 -2.06 5.75
C PRO A 84 -6.26 -1.89 5.82
N LYS A 85 -6.77 -1.69 7.02
CA LYS A 85 -8.18 -1.34 7.21
C LYS A 85 -8.34 0.16 6.93
N PRO A 86 -9.17 0.57 5.94
CA PRO A 86 -9.35 1.98 5.63
C PRO A 86 -9.92 2.75 6.83
N LYS A 87 -9.45 3.98 7.04
CA LYS A 87 -9.97 4.93 8.05
C LYS A 87 -9.91 4.40 9.50
N THR A 88 -9.07 3.41 9.76
CA THR A 88 -8.78 2.93 11.12
C THR A 88 -7.31 3.13 11.44
N ALA A 89 -6.99 3.33 12.73
CA ALA A 89 -5.61 3.38 13.19
C ALA A 89 -4.81 2.17 12.70
N TRP A 90 -3.49 2.33 12.60
CA TRP A 90 -2.56 1.27 12.23
C TRP A 90 -2.82 0.01 13.06
N ALA A 91 -3.10 -1.09 12.37
CA ALA A 91 -3.32 -2.39 12.98
C ALA A 91 -2.92 -3.48 11.99
N PHE A 92 -1.79 -4.14 12.25
CA PHE A 92 -1.42 -5.35 11.53
C PHE A 92 -2.31 -6.52 12.01
N PRO A 93 -2.86 -7.37 11.13
CA PRO A 93 -3.77 -8.43 11.56
C PRO A 93 -3.02 -9.56 12.29
N GLU A 94 -3.42 -9.85 13.53
CA GLU A 94 -2.80 -10.89 14.38
C GLU A 94 -2.71 -12.27 13.69
N SER A 95 -3.78 -12.66 12.98
CA SER A 95 -3.85 -13.95 12.28
C SER A 95 -2.84 -14.09 11.14
N GLU A 96 -2.28 -12.98 10.67
CA GLU A 96 -1.33 -12.92 9.57
C GLU A 96 0.12 -12.83 10.06
N TYR A 97 0.36 -12.61 11.35
CA TYR A 97 1.72 -12.47 11.89
C TYR A 97 2.53 -13.78 11.84
N ALA A 98 1.85 -14.92 12.05
CA ALA A 98 2.47 -16.24 11.94
C ALA A 98 2.64 -16.72 10.49
N LYS A 99 2.26 -15.91 9.49
CA LYS A 99 2.31 -16.25 8.08
C LYS A 99 3.37 -15.43 7.36
N GLU A 100 3.87 -15.98 6.26
CA GLU A 100 4.84 -15.30 5.42
C GLU A 100 4.14 -14.29 4.50
N HIS A 101 4.50 -13.02 4.65
CA HIS A 101 3.99 -11.93 3.83
C HIS A 101 5.12 -11.13 3.19
N LEU A 102 4.85 -10.65 1.98
CA LEU A 102 5.72 -9.71 1.28
C LEU A 102 5.04 -8.34 1.31
N LEU A 103 5.80 -7.32 1.68
CA LEU A 103 5.39 -5.93 1.69
C LEU A 103 6.49 -5.12 0.97
N ILE A 104 6.14 -4.38 -0.06
CA ILE A 104 7.06 -3.58 -0.86
C ILE A 104 6.46 -2.20 -1.07
N CYS A 105 7.31 -1.16 -1.05
CA CYS A 105 6.92 0.19 -1.41
C CYS A 105 7.81 0.68 -2.56
N PHE A 106 7.19 1.12 -3.65
CA PHE A 106 7.84 1.87 -4.71
C PHE A 106 7.52 3.35 -4.53
N THR A 107 8.40 4.24 -5.02
CA THR A 107 8.08 5.65 -5.19
C THR A 107 8.11 5.92 -6.68
N LEU A 108 6.96 6.25 -7.24
CA LEU A 108 6.79 6.58 -8.65
C LEU A 108 6.80 8.10 -8.82
N ALA A 109 7.20 8.60 -9.98
CA ALA A 109 6.82 9.97 -10.37
C ALA A 109 5.32 10.00 -10.68
N GLU A 110 4.65 11.14 -10.51
CA GLU A 110 3.21 11.26 -10.79
C GLU A 110 2.91 10.97 -12.26
N SER A 111 3.80 11.40 -13.16
CA SER A 111 3.71 11.07 -14.59
C SER A 111 3.74 9.57 -14.92
N ALA A 112 4.28 8.73 -14.03
CA ALA A 112 4.25 7.28 -14.19
C ALA A 112 2.91 6.66 -13.74
N VAL A 113 2.13 7.38 -12.92
CA VAL A 113 0.79 6.95 -12.49
C VAL A 113 -0.20 6.99 -13.64
N ASP A 114 -0.17 8.03 -14.48
CA ASP A 114 -1.07 8.13 -15.65
C ASP A 114 -0.95 6.89 -16.58
N VAL A 115 0.26 6.32 -16.67
CA VAL A 115 0.52 5.09 -17.43
C VAL A 115 -0.08 3.87 -16.72
N LEU A 116 -0.07 3.83 -15.39
CA LEU A 116 -0.66 2.75 -14.59
C LEU A 116 -2.18 2.81 -14.59
N ASP A 117 -2.80 3.99 -14.49
CA ASP A 117 -4.25 4.18 -14.58
C ASP A 117 -4.80 3.62 -15.90
N MET A 118 -4.07 3.82 -17.00
CA MET A 118 -4.40 3.22 -18.30
C MET A 118 -4.33 1.68 -18.28
N PHE A 119 -3.40 1.10 -17.53
CA PHE A 119 -3.27 -0.37 -17.37
C PHE A 119 -4.33 -0.95 -16.41
N GLU A 120 -4.67 -0.23 -15.34
CA GLU A 120 -5.68 -0.65 -14.34
C GLU A 120 -7.11 -0.58 -14.88
N PHE A 121 -7.43 0.36 -15.79
CA PHE A 121 -8.72 0.33 -16.51
C PHE A 121 -8.93 -0.96 -17.33
N TYR A 122 -7.85 -1.64 -17.73
CA TYR A 122 -7.91 -2.89 -18.49
C TYR A 122 -8.08 -4.14 -17.62
N PHE A 123 -7.73 -4.06 -16.33
CA PHE A 123 -7.89 -5.14 -15.35
C PHE A 123 -8.79 -4.64 -14.23
N SER A 124 -10.07 -5.04 -14.23
CA SER A 124 -11.05 -4.62 -13.22
C SER A 124 -10.57 -4.79 -11.78
N TYR A 125 -10.09 -3.70 -11.17
CA TYR A 125 -9.79 -3.55 -9.75
C TYR A 125 -10.75 -2.50 -9.18
N PHE A 126 -11.53 -2.87 -8.17
CA PHE A 126 -12.57 -1.98 -7.62
C PHE A 126 -12.03 -1.12 -6.48
N LEU A 127 -12.47 0.14 -6.50
CA LEU A 127 -12.09 1.28 -5.66
C LEU A 127 -12.67 1.15 -4.23
N PHE A 128 -11.87 1.49 -3.22
CA PHE A 128 -12.34 1.69 -1.85
C PHE A 128 -11.98 3.11 -1.39
N PHE A 129 -12.99 3.96 -1.15
CA PHE A 129 -12.85 5.33 -0.66
C PHE A 129 -12.92 5.44 0.86
#